data_AF-A0A2H6HHX1-F1
#
_entry.id   AF-A0A2H6HHX1-F1
#
_cell.length_a   1.000
_cell.length_b   1.000
_cell.length_c   1.000
_cell.angle_alpha   90.00
_cell.angle_beta   90.00
_cell.angle_gamma   90.00
#
_symmetry.space_group_name_H-M   'P 1'
#
loop_
_entity.id
_entity.type
_entity.pdbx_description
1 polymer ?
#
loop_
_entity_poly.entity_id
_entity_poly.type
_entity_poly.pdbx_seq_one_letter_code
_entity_poly.pdbx_strand_id
1 'polypeptide(L)'
;MIVLSTKQLRAFLIVGVAVAVVGAFTAVGGAVASYFVSLPGTDSVGRELYPAIPRGWAIRVLVQSISLTGVFMVLGGITLAFLYRRPMTWARAAIGAFVFTSLMMILFGVVPNQMLTVAQADLDWSSQKTLFTIPRVLTLNNDISISFSVFKEIIVAGFTGTLLIAVPVAMSRWQTYEKKRREAGPVTPVSAFGRPLVKQEK
;
A
#
# COMPACT_ATOMS: atom_id res chain seq x y z
N MET A 1 -28.58 -10.44 -3.60
CA MET A 1 -27.78 -9.99 -2.42
C MET A 1 -27.62 -11.18 -1.48
N ILE A 2 -26.40 -11.70 -1.27
CA ILE A 2 -26.21 -12.78 -0.26
C ILE A 2 -26.37 -12.13 1.10
N VAL A 3 -27.50 -12.38 1.77
CA VAL A 3 -27.74 -11.93 3.14
C VAL A 3 -26.81 -12.73 4.03
N LEU A 4 -25.74 -12.10 4.51
CA LEU A 4 -24.85 -12.73 5.49
C LEU A 4 -25.60 -12.99 6.78
N SER A 5 -25.37 -14.14 7.39
CA SER A 5 -25.84 -14.42 8.75
C SER A 5 -25.19 -13.45 9.74
N THR A 6 -25.91 -13.09 10.81
CA THR A 6 -25.37 -12.31 11.94
C THR A 6 -24.08 -12.93 12.50
N LYS A 7 -23.96 -14.26 12.47
CA LYS A 7 -22.73 -14.97 12.87
C LYS A 7 -21.54 -14.64 11.94
N GLN A 8 -21.77 -14.62 10.62
CA GLN A 8 -20.72 -14.29 9.64
C GLN A 8 -20.28 -12.82 9.76
N LEU A 9 -21.24 -11.91 9.94
CA LEU A 9 -20.95 -10.49 10.17
C LEU A 9 -20.14 -10.27 11.45
N ARG A 10 -20.46 -10.97 12.53
CA ARG A 10 -19.68 -10.94 13.78
C ARG A 10 -18.28 -11.53 13.59
N ALA A 11 -18.16 -12.63 12.84
CA ALA A 11 -16.85 -13.21 12.51
C ALA A 11 -15.96 -12.23 11.75
N PHE A 12 -16.47 -11.56 10.70
CA PHE A 12 -15.69 -10.54 9.98
C PHE A 12 -15.29 -9.36 10.87
N LEU A 13 -16.15 -8.95 11.80
CA LEU A 13 -15.81 -7.91 12.78
C LEU A 13 -14.65 -8.35 13.67
N ILE A 14 -14.76 -9.53 14.30
CA ILE A 14 -13.74 -10.05 15.23
C ILE A 14 -12.42 -10.27 14.51
N VAL A 15 -12.44 -10.94 13.35
CA VAL A 15 -11.25 -11.20 12.55
C VAL A 15 -10.64 -9.90 12.05
N GLY A 16 -11.44 -8.96 11.55
CA GLY A 16 -10.95 -7.68 11.06
C GLY A 16 -10.28 -6.85 12.16
N VAL A 17 -10.89 -6.82 13.36
CA VAL A 17 -10.29 -6.14 14.53
C VAL A 17 -9.01 -6.85 14.97
N ALA A 18 -9.00 -8.18 15.05
CA ALA A 18 -7.80 -8.93 15.42
C ALA A 18 -6.65 -8.68 14.44
N VAL A 19 -6.92 -8.72 13.13
CA VAL A 19 -5.93 -8.40 12.09
C VAL A 19 -5.44 -6.96 12.21
N ALA A 20 -6.33 -6.00 12.48
CA ALA A 20 -5.93 -4.61 12.67
C ALA A 20 -5.03 -4.41 13.89
N VAL A 21 -5.34 -5.09 15.01
CA VAL A 21 -4.52 -5.03 16.24
C VAL A 21 -3.14 -5.64 16.01
N VAL A 22 -3.08 -6.85 15.43
CA VAL A 22 -1.81 -7.49 15.05
C VAL A 22 -1.01 -6.60 14.08
N GLY A 23 -1.70 -6.01 13.11
CA GLY A 23 -1.12 -5.04 12.17
C GLY A 23 -0.53 -3.83 12.87
N ALA A 24 -1.23 -3.25 13.85
CA ALA A 24 -0.74 -2.11 14.61
C ALA A 24 0.53 -2.44 15.40
N PHE A 25 0.55 -3.58 16.11
CA PHE A 25 1.76 -4.04 16.81
C PHE A 25 2.92 -4.31 15.85
N THR A 26 2.63 -4.90 14.69
CA THR A 26 3.63 -5.16 13.64
C THR A 26 4.19 -3.86 13.06
N ALA A 27 3.33 -2.87 12.80
CA ALA A 27 3.70 -1.57 12.28
C ALA A 27 4.62 -0.83 13.25
N VAL A 28 4.22 -0.79 14.53
CA VAL A 28 5.00 -0.14 15.61
C VAL A 28 6.31 -0.87 15.85
N GLY A 29 6.29 -2.21 15.96
CA GLY A 29 7.49 -3.02 16.15
C GLY A 29 8.50 -2.84 15.02
N GLY A 30 8.03 -2.85 13.77
CA GLY A 30 8.86 -2.55 12.60
C GLY A 30 9.38 -1.12 12.59
N ALA A 31 8.58 -0.12 12.98
CA ALA A 31 9.02 1.27 13.03
C ALA A 31 10.11 1.49 14.10
N VAL A 32 9.94 0.89 15.28
CA VAL A 32 10.93 0.93 16.37
C VAL A 32 12.22 0.24 15.92
N ALA A 33 12.14 -0.95 15.33
CA ALA A 33 13.32 -1.62 14.81
C ALA A 33 14.00 -0.81 13.70
N SER A 34 13.24 -0.15 12.82
CA SER A 34 13.79 0.71 11.76
C SER A 34 14.55 1.90 12.34
N TYR A 35 14.06 2.48 13.43
CA TYR A 35 14.76 3.56 14.14
C TYR A 35 16.14 3.09 14.62
N PHE A 36 16.19 1.94 15.30
CA PHE A 36 17.45 1.39 15.82
C PHE A 36 18.46 1.00 14.74
N VAL A 37 18.00 0.40 13.63
CA VAL A 37 18.85 0.02 12.50
C VAL A 37 19.42 1.25 11.77
N SER A 38 18.75 2.40 11.88
CA SER A 38 19.16 3.64 11.23
C SER A 38 20.09 4.50 12.08
N LEU A 39 20.38 4.11 13.33
CA LEU A 39 21.31 4.83 14.19
C LEU A 39 22.76 4.70 13.72
N PRO A 40 23.61 5.73 13.94
CA PRO A 40 25.04 5.65 13.71
C PRO A 40 25.69 4.46 14.39
N GLY A 41 26.72 3.92 13.74
CA GLY A 41 27.47 2.76 14.23
C GLY A 41 28.29 3.02 15.49
N THR A 42 28.78 4.24 15.57
CA THR A 42 29.74 4.69 16.57
C THR A 42 29.30 6.03 17.15
N ASP A 43 29.64 6.26 18.41
CA ASP A 43 29.58 7.57 19.05
C ASP A 43 30.70 8.50 18.49
N SER A 44 30.58 9.79 18.76
CA SER A 44 31.60 10.84 18.62
C SER A 44 32.99 10.46 19.17
N VAL A 45 33.05 9.56 20.15
CA VAL A 45 34.30 9.06 20.76
C VAL A 45 34.74 7.69 20.17
N GLY A 46 34.09 7.23 19.10
CA GLY A 46 34.44 5.99 18.38
C GLY A 46 33.99 4.69 19.05
N ARG A 47 33.18 4.75 20.12
CA ARG A 47 32.62 3.55 20.77
C ARG A 47 31.49 2.97 19.93
N GLU A 48 31.49 1.66 19.73
CA GLU A 48 30.39 0.98 19.05
C GLU A 48 29.09 1.07 19.85
N LEU A 49 28.05 1.59 19.20
CA LEU A 49 26.70 1.65 19.75
C LEU A 49 25.98 0.36 19.35
N TYR A 50 25.37 -0.33 20.31
CA TYR A 50 24.51 -1.51 20.10
C TYR A 50 25.07 -2.55 19.09
N PRO A 51 26.19 -3.23 19.42
CA PRO A 51 26.87 -4.14 18.48
C PRO A 51 26.01 -5.34 18.05
N ALA A 52 24.99 -5.71 18.82
CA ALA A 52 24.07 -6.80 18.49
C ALA A 52 23.03 -6.44 17.40
N ILE A 53 22.88 -5.15 17.06
CA ILE A 53 21.87 -4.72 16.09
C ILE A 53 22.46 -4.86 14.68
N PRO A 54 21.86 -5.71 13.82
CA PRO A 54 22.35 -5.88 12.46
C PRO A 54 22.09 -4.60 11.66
N ARG A 55 23.11 -4.16 10.91
CA ARG A 55 23.09 -2.90 10.13
C ARG A 55 23.29 -3.15 8.65
N GLY A 56 22.84 -2.17 7.87
CA GLY A 56 22.98 -2.16 6.42
C GLY A 56 21.66 -1.86 5.73
N TRP A 57 21.76 -1.47 4.47
CA TRP A 57 20.61 -1.05 3.65
C TRP A 57 19.55 -2.15 3.53
N ALA A 58 19.97 -3.41 3.36
CA ALA A 58 19.06 -4.55 3.19
C ALA A 58 18.22 -4.80 4.46
N ILE A 59 18.84 -4.71 5.64
CA ILE A 59 18.15 -4.89 6.92
C ILE A 59 17.20 -3.73 7.17
N ARG A 60 17.61 -2.49 6.85
CA ARG A 60 16.73 -1.32 6.94
C ARG A 60 15.48 -1.50 6.08
N VAL A 61 15.65 -1.86 4.81
CA VAL A 61 14.52 -2.10 3.88
C VAL A 61 13.62 -3.23 4.37
N LEU A 62 14.19 -4.32 4.88
CA LEU A 62 13.43 -5.45 5.41
C LEU A 62 12.55 -5.02 6.58
N VAL A 63 13.12 -4.29 7.55
CA VAL A 63 12.40 -3.85 8.74
C VAL A 63 11.34 -2.78 8.41
N GLN A 64 11.64 -1.86 7.48
CA GLN A 64 10.66 -0.93 6.94
C GLN A 64 9.51 -1.64 6.22
N SER A 65 9.81 -2.71 5.48
CA SER A 65 8.81 -3.53 4.80
C SER A 65 7.90 -4.23 5.81
N ILE A 66 8.43 -4.73 6.93
CA ILE A 66 7.62 -5.29 8.04
C ILE A 66 6.68 -4.22 8.60
N SER A 67 7.19 -3.02 8.86
CA SER A 67 6.36 -1.90 9.36
C SER A 67 5.22 -1.59 8.38
N LEU A 68 5.56 -1.50 7.09
CA LEU A 68 4.61 -1.25 6.02
C LEU A 68 3.55 -2.35 5.89
N THR A 69 3.95 -3.62 6.01
CA THR A 69 3.01 -4.76 6.07
C THR A 69 2.04 -4.62 7.24
N GLY A 70 2.52 -4.21 8.42
CA GLY A 70 1.65 -3.91 9.56
C GLY A 70 0.60 -2.85 9.25
N VAL A 71 0.98 -1.77 8.56
CA VAL A 71 0.04 -0.72 8.12
C VAL A 71 -1.00 -1.27 7.14
N PHE A 72 -0.61 -2.09 6.17
CA PHE A 72 -1.57 -2.75 5.26
C PHE A 72 -2.51 -3.70 6.00
N MET A 73 -2.05 -4.41 7.03
CA MET A 73 -2.91 -5.23 7.90
C MET A 73 -3.91 -4.36 8.67
N VAL A 74 -3.53 -3.19 9.17
CA VAL A 74 -4.46 -2.24 9.79
C VAL A 74 -5.54 -1.81 8.81
N LEU A 75 -5.16 -1.33 7.63
CA LEU A 75 -6.12 -0.87 6.61
C LEU A 75 -7.04 -2.01 6.13
N GLY A 76 -6.49 -3.20 5.90
CA GLY A 76 -7.24 -4.40 5.54
C GLY A 76 -8.18 -4.86 6.65
N GLY A 77 -7.73 -4.82 7.90
CA GLY A 77 -8.51 -5.17 9.09
C GLY A 77 -9.69 -4.22 9.30
N ILE A 78 -9.47 -2.90 9.17
CA ILE A 78 -10.53 -1.88 9.20
C ILE A 78 -11.56 -2.16 8.09
N THR A 79 -11.07 -2.44 6.87
CA THR A 79 -11.94 -2.75 5.73
C THR A 79 -12.80 -3.98 6.01
N LEU A 80 -12.20 -5.07 6.52
CA LEU A 80 -12.92 -6.30 6.83
C LEU A 80 -13.93 -6.11 7.97
N ALA A 81 -13.56 -5.38 9.01
CA ALA A 81 -14.38 -5.16 10.20
C ALA A 81 -15.59 -4.26 9.93
N PHE A 82 -15.38 -3.14 9.23
CA PHE A 82 -16.36 -2.05 9.17
C PHE A 82 -16.98 -1.81 7.79
N LEU A 83 -16.30 -2.19 6.71
CA LEU A 83 -16.72 -1.88 5.34
C LEU A 83 -17.23 -3.12 4.59
N TYR A 84 -16.60 -4.27 4.78
CA TYR A 84 -16.86 -5.45 3.97
C TYR A 84 -18.26 -6.03 4.20
N ARG A 85 -19.06 -6.07 3.13
CA ARG A 85 -20.44 -6.61 3.11
C ARG A 85 -21.37 -6.00 4.18
N ARG A 86 -21.15 -4.73 4.51
CA ARG A 86 -22.01 -3.92 5.39
C ARG A 86 -22.79 -2.90 4.57
N PRO A 87 -24.01 -2.50 5.01
CA PRO A 87 -24.72 -1.41 4.34
C PRO A 87 -23.92 -0.10 4.49
N MET A 88 -23.78 0.63 3.39
CA MET A 88 -22.98 1.84 3.34
C MET A 88 -23.76 3.01 3.95
N THR A 89 -23.40 3.39 5.17
CA THR A 89 -23.88 4.62 5.82
C THR A 89 -22.88 5.74 5.56
N TRP A 90 -23.28 6.98 5.82
CA TRP A 90 -22.39 8.13 5.67
C TRP A 90 -21.09 7.99 6.48
N ALA A 91 -21.18 7.52 7.73
CA ALA A 91 -20.01 7.24 8.57
C ALA A 91 -19.09 6.15 7.98
N ARG A 92 -19.66 5.07 7.43
CA ARG A 92 -18.85 4.01 6.79
C ARG A 92 -18.24 4.47 5.47
N ALA A 93 -18.91 5.34 4.72
CA ALA A 93 -18.36 5.95 3.53
C ALA A 93 -17.15 6.83 3.88
N ALA A 94 -17.22 7.60 4.97
CA ALA A 94 -16.08 8.38 5.47
C ALA A 94 -14.89 7.49 5.85
N ILE A 95 -15.12 6.37 6.55
CA ILE A 95 -14.07 5.39 6.85
C ILE A 95 -13.48 4.80 5.56
N GLY A 96 -14.32 4.46 4.58
CA GLY A 96 -13.88 3.97 3.28
C GLY A 96 -13.00 4.97 2.54
N ALA A 97 -13.38 6.26 2.55
CA ALA A 97 -12.58 7.33 1.98
C ALA A 97 -11.24 7.48 2.71
N PHE A 98 -11.24 7.44 4.04
CA PHE A 98 -10.00 7.48 4.83
C PHE A 98 -9.05 6.33 4.50
N VAL A 99 -9.56 5.09 4.46
CA VAL A 99 -8.76 3.91 4.10
C VAL A 99 -8.20 4.05 2.69
N PHE A 100 -9.04 4.48 1.75
CA PHE A 100 -8.62 4.66 0.36
C PHE A 100 -7.53 5.73 0.22
N THR A 101 -7.74 6.92 0.79
CA THR A 101 -6.75 8.00 0.77
C THR A 101 -5.45 7.59 1.45
N SER A 102 -5.53 6.90 2.59
CA SER A 102 -4.34 6.36 3.27
C SER A 102 -3.58 5.38 2.38
N LEU A 103 -4.28 4.49 1.67
CA LEU A 103 -3.67 3.56 0.73
C LEU A 103 -2.99 4.30 -0.43
N MET A 104 -3.63 5.34 -0.98
CA MET A 104 -3.03 6.14 -2.06
C MET A 104 -1.80 6.92 -1.59
N MET A 105 -1.84 7.50 -0.40
CA MET A 105 -0.68 8.17 0.21
C MET A 105 0.49 7.20 0.40
N ILE A 106 0.22 5.96 0.80
CA ILE A 106 1.26 4.93 0.92
C ILE A 106 1.85 4.60 -0.44
N LEU A 107 1.01 4.32 -1.44
CA LEU A 107 1.46 3.86 -2.76
C LEU A 107 2.18 4.95 -3.56
N PHE A 108 1.72 6.20 -3.49
CA PHE A 108 2.25 7.30 -4.30
C PHE A 108 3.18 8.24 -3.54
N GLY A 109 3.09 8.29 -2.21
CA GLY A 109 3.94 9.13 -1.38
C GLY A 109 5.03 8.33 -0.67
N VAL A 110 4.61 7.43 0.21
CA VAL A 110 5.53 6.75 1.14
C VAL A 110 6.48 5.81 0.41
N VAL A 111 5.97 4.87 -0.40
CA VAL A 111 6.80 3.85 -1.07
C VAL A 111 7.82 4.49 -2.01
N PRO A 112 7.45 5.42 -2.93
CA PRO A 112 8.42 6.09 -3.79
C PRO A 112 9.47 6.87 -3.00
N ASN A 113 9.07 7.58 -1.94
CA ASN A 113 10.00 8.32 -1.09
C ASN A 113 11.02 7.40 -0.40
N GLN A 114 10.60 6.24 0.10
CA GLN A 114 11.52 5.29 0.74
C GLN A 114 12.50 4.68 -0.27
N MET A 115 12.04 4.36 -1.49
CA MET A 115 12.95 3.89 -2.57
C MET A 115 14.02 4.93 -2.89
N LEU A 116 13.65 6.21 -3.00
CA LEU A 116 14.60 7.30 -3.23
C LEU A 116 15.58 7.46 -2.06
N THR A 117 15.08 7.38 -0.83
CA THR A 117 15.90 7.50 0.39
C THR A 117 16.98 6.43 0.43
N VAL A 118 16.63 5.17 0.16
CA VAL A 118 17.59 4.06 0.13
C VAL A 118 18.59 4.22 -1.02
N ALA A 119 18.11 4.59 -2.21
CA ALA A 119 18.97 4.82 -3.36
C ALA A 119 20.02 5.91 -3.10
N GLN A 120 19.63 7.01 -2.46
CA GLN A 120 20.50 8.15 -2.22
C GLN A 120 21.39 8.00 -0.99
N ALA A 121 20.82 7.59 0.14
CA ALA A 121 21.53 7.57 1.42
C ALA A 121 22.41 6.33 1.59
N ASP A 122 21.96 5.17 1.08
CA ASP A 122 22.64 3.90 1.36
C ASP A 122 23.40 3.34 0.15
N LEU A 123 22.82 3.45 -1.05
CA LEU A 123 23.42 2.90 -2.27
C LEU A 123 24.30 3.92 -3.03
N ASP A 124 24.28 5.17 -2.58
CA ASP A 124 24.98 6.30 -3.20
C ASP A 124 24.72 6.39 -4.72
N TRP A 125 23.44 6.36 -5.10
CA TRP A 125 23.00 6.60 -6.47
C TRP A 125 22.99 8.10 -6.77
N SER A 126 24.19 8.66 -6.79
CA SER A 126 24.47 10.07 -7.08
C SER A 126 24.73 10.32 -8.57
N SER A 127 24.75 11.59 -8.96
CA SER A 127 25.06 12.00 -10.34
C SER A 127 26.52 11.80 -10.71
N GLN A 128 27.41 11.69 -9.71
CA GLN A 128 28.84 11.46 -9.91
C GLN A 128 29.17 10.01 -10.26
N LYS A 129 28.28 9.08 -9.92
CA LYS A 129 28.45 7.66 -10.20
C LYS A 129 27.86 7.34 -11.57
N THR A 130 28.72 7.03 -12.54
CA THR A 130 28.30 6.60 -13.88
C THR A 130 27.77 5.17 -13.85
N LEU A 131 26.61 4.95 -14.44
CA LEU A 131 26.03 3.61 -14.64
C LEU A 131 26.61 2.98 -15.91
N PHE A 132 26.46 3.66 -17.05
CA PHE A 132 27.09 3.26 -18.31
C PHE A 132 27.30 4.48 -19.21
N THR A 133 28.29 4.37 -20.10
CA THR A 133 28.59 5.37 -21.12
C THR A 133 28.12 4.87 -22.47
N ILE A 134 27.43 5.72 -23.23
CA ILE A 134 26.92 5.35 -24.55
C ILE A 134 28.09 5.46 -25.55
N PRO A 135 28.33 4.45 -26.41
CA PRO A 135 29.38 4.51 -27.42
C PRO A 135 29.24 5.73 -28.33
N ARG A 136 30.36 6.42 -28.60
CA ARG A 136 30.41 7.67 -29.40
C ARG A 136 29.76 7.58 -30.78
N VAL A 137 29.80 6.39 -31.39
CA VAL A 137 29.16 6.13 -32.69
C VAL A 137 27.64 6.32 -32.65
N LEU A 138 27.02 6.10 -31.49
CA LEU A 138 25.57 6.24 -31.30
C LEU A 138 25.16 7.64 -30.82
N THR A 139 26.12 8.50 -30.45
CA THR A 139 25.88 9.82 -29.84
C THR A 139 26.40 10.96 -30.70
N LEU A 140 26.56 10.76 -32.01
CA LEU A 140 27.11 11.78 -32.93
C LEU A 140 28.49 12.29 -32.48
N ASN A 141 29.33 11.37 -31.98
CA ASN A 141 30.66 11.65 -31.44
C ASN A 141 30.69 12.51 -30.15
N ASN A 142 29.59 12.55 -29.39
CA ASN A 142 29.52 13.20 -28.08
C ASN A 142 29.76 12.23 -26.92
N ASP A 143 30.34 12.70 -25.82
CA ASP A 143 30.48 11.93 -24.59
C ASP A 143 29.21 12.03 -23.74
N ILE A 144 28.29 11.09 -23.94
CA ILE A 144 27.05 10.99 -23.16
C ILE A 144 27.16 9.80 -22.22
N SER A 145 27.03 10.07 -20.92
CA SER A 145 26.98 9.03 -19.89
C SER A 145 25.71 9.15 -19.06
N ILE A 146 25.18 8.00 -18.65
CA ILE A 146 24.00 7.92 -17.79
C ILE A 146 24.49 7.65 -16.37
N SER A 147 24.05 8.47 -15.42
CA SER A 147 24.40 8.32 -14.00
C SER A 147 23.40 7.44 -13.25
N PHE A 148 23.82 6.94 -12.08
CA PHE A 148 22.91 6.25 -11.16
C PHE A 148 21.79 7.17 -10.64
N SER A 149 21.97 8.49 -10.63
CA SER A 149 20.88 9.43 -10.32
C SER A 149 19.76 9.33 -11.34
N VAL A 150 20.07 9.31 -12.64
CA VAL A 150 19.05 9.15 -13.69
C VAL A 150 18.37 7.78 -13.57
N PHE A 151 19.14 6.74 -13.25
CA PHE A 151 18.60 5.39 -13.07
C PHE A 151 17.56 5.30 -11.94
N LYS A 152 17.82 5.92 -10.78
CA LYS A 152 16.87 5.95 -9.65
C LYS A 152 15.57 6.65 -10.03
N GLU A 153 15.68 7.74 -10.78
CA GLU A 153 14.53 8.54 -11.23
C GLU A 153 13.67 7.75 -12.22
N ILE A 154 14.30 7.03 -13.16
CA ILE A 154 13.59 6.14 -14.10
C ILE A 154 12.82 5.04 -13.35
N ILE A 155 13.43 4.40 -12.35
CA ILE A 155 12.75 3.35 -11.56
C ILE A 155 11.53 3.92 -10.85
N VAL A 156 11.67 5.06 -10.17
CA VAL A 156 10.58 5.66 -9.40
C VAL A 156 9.47 6.21 -10.31
N ALA A 157 9.85 6.82 -11.43
CA ALA A 157 8.91 7.27 -12.45
C ALA A 157 8.16 6.08 -13.09
N GLY A 158 8.86 4.99 -13.40
CA GLY A 158 8.27 3.75 -13.94
C GLY A 158 7.31 3.09 -12.96
N PHE A 159 7.69 2.99 -11.68
CA PHE A 159 6.82 2.49 -10.61
C PHE A 159 5.54 3.34 -10.47
N THR A 160 5.72 4.65 -10.34
CA THR A 160 4.62 5.60 -10.15
C THR A 160 3.69 5.65 -11.38
N GLY A 161 4.27 5.69 -12.57
CA GLY A 161 3.52 5.65 -13.84
C GLY A 161 2.73 4.36 -14.01
N THR A 162 3.31 3.21 -13.61
CA THR A 162 2.59 1.93 -13.61
C THR A 162 1.41 1.96 -12.64
N LEU A 163 1.58 2.51 -11.44
CA LEU A 163 0.50 2.62 -10.46
C LEU A 163 -0.64 3.53 -10.93
N LEU A 164 -0.33 4.62 -11.65
CA LEU A 164 -1.36 5.50 -12.22
C LEU A 164 -2.28 4.77 -13.21
N ILE A 165 -1.81 3.70 -13.86
CA ILE A 165 -2.61 2.87 -14.75
C ILE A 165 -3.25 1.71 -13.99
N ALA A 166 -2.46 1.02 -13.15
CA ALA A 166 -2.88 -0.19 -12.46
C ALA A 166 -4.04 0.07 -11.48
N VAL A 167 -4.02 1.19 -10.75
CA VAL A 167 -5.05 1.52 -9.75
C VAL A 167 -6.42 1.74 -10.41
N PRO A 168 -6.58 2.62 -11.43
CA PRO A 168 -7.86 2.76 -12.14
C PRO A 168 -8.34 1.48 -12.81
N VAL A 169 -7.43 0.68 -13.40
CA VAL A 169 -7.79 -0.61 -14.02
C VAL A 169 -8.32 -1.57 -12.97
N ALA A 170 -7.67 -1.68 -11.81
CA ALA A 170 -8.13 -2.52 -10.71
C ALA A 170 -9.51 -2.08 -10.21
N MET A 171 -9.75 -0.78 -10.06
CA MET A 171 -11.05 -0.24 -9.69
C MET A 171 -12.13 -0.54 -10.72
N SER A 172 -11.84 -0.33 -12.01
CA SER A 172 -12.78 -0.60 -13.10
C SER A 172 -13.18 -2.07 -13.14
N ARG A 173 -12.20 -2.98 -12.99
CA ARG A 173 -12.46 -4.42 -12.88
C ARG A 173 -13.30 -4.77 -11.66
N TRP A 174 -13.00 -4.17 -10.50
CA TRP A 174 -13.79 -4.37 -9.29
C TRP A 174 -15.24 -3.91 -9.46
N GLN A 175 -15.46 -2.71 -9.99
CA GLN A 175 -16.80 -2.16 -10.23
C GLN A 175 -17.60 -3.05 -11.19
N THR A 176 -16.95 -3.52 -12.25
CA THR A 176 -17.58 -4.44 -13.21
C THR A 176 -17.97 -5.77 -12.55
N TYR A 177 -17.10 -6.32 -11.71
CA TYR A 177 -17.39 -7.53 -10.94
C TYR A 177 -18.59 -7.35 -10.00
N GLU A 178 -18.64 -6.23 -9.28
CA GLU A 178 -19.72 -5.93 -8.34
C GLU A 178 -21.06 -5.69 -9.07
N LYS A 179 -21.03 -5.02 -10.23
CA LYS A 179 -22.22 -4.84 -11.08
C LYS A 179 -22.82 -6.18 -11.49
N LYS A 180 -22.00 -7.09 -12.03
CA LYS A 180 -22.43 -8.44 -12.42
C LYS A 180 -23.01 -9.22 -11.24
N ARG A 181 -22.42 -9.09 -10.05
CA ARG A 181 -22.94 -9.71 -8.81
C ARG A 181 -24.31 -9.19 -8.40
N ARG A 182 -24.57 -7.90 -8.59
CA ARG A 182 -25.88 -7.30 -8.26
C ARG A 182 -26.96 -7.79 -9.22
N GLU A 183 -26.65 -7.87 -10.50
CA GLU A 183 -27.56 -8.33 -11.57
C GLU A 183 -27.90 -9.83 -11.45
N ALA A 184 -26.98 -10.65 -10.95
CA ALA A 184 -27.22 -12.10 -10.73
C ALA A 184 -28.01 -12.43 -9.44
N GLY A 185 -28.42 -11.43 -8.65
CA GLY A 185 -29.25 -11.65 -7.46
C GLY A 185 -30.74 -11.81 -7.79
N PRO A 186 -31.55 -12.46 -6.92
CA PRO A 186 -32.99 -12.54 -7.15
C PRO A 186 -33.58 -11.13 -7.22
N VAL A 187 -34.19 -10.81 -8.37
CA VAL A 187 -34.89 -9.55 -8.60
C VAL A 187 -36.22 -9.63 -7.86
N THR A 188 -36.26 -9.20 -6.60
CA THR A 188 -37.54 -8.81 -6.01
C THR A 188 -37.99 -7.56 -6.75
N PRO A 189 -39.10 -7.56 -7.49
CA PRO A 189 -39.56 -6.37 -8.17
C PRO A 189 -39.84 -5.32 -7.08
N VAL A 190 -39.21 -4.16 -7.23
CA VAL A 190 -39.29 -3.05 -6.30
C VAL A 190 -40.25 -2.03 -6.89
N SER A 191 -41.18 -1.51 -6.11
CA SER A 191 -42.09 -0.45 -6.56
C SER A 191 -41.30 0.80 -6.96
N ALA A 192 -41.95 1.73 -7.68
CA ALA A 192 -41.39 3.05 -7.99
C ALA A 192 -40.92 3.84 -6.74
N PHE A 193 -41.37 3.44 -5.54
CA PHE A 193 -41.03 4.01 -4.25
C PHE A 193 -40.03 3.17 -3.43
N GLY A 194 -39.35 2.19 -4.03
CA GLY A 194 -38.27 1.46 -3.36
C GLY A 194 -38.74 0.36 -2.39
N ARG A 195 -40.04 0.03 -2.35
CA ARG A 195 -40.58 -1.04 -1.48
C ARG A 195 -40.65 -2.37 -2.23
N PRO A 196 -40.28 -3.50 -1.62
CA PRO A 196 -40.44 -4.81 -2.25
C PRO A 196 -41.92 -5.08 -2.50
N LEU A 197 -42.28 -5.44 -3.74
CA LEU A 197 -43.66 -5.78 -4.08
C LEU A 197 -44.05 -7.11 -3.42
N VAL A 198 -45.12 -7.08 -2.66
CA VAL A 198 -45.73 -8.28 -2.07
C VAL A 198 -46.66 -8.89 -3.14
N LYS A 199 -46.58 -10.21 -3.33
CA LYS A 199 -47.47 -10.94 -4.23
C LYS A 199 -48.90 -10.81 -3.68
N GLN A 200 -49.83 -10.23 -4.45
CA GLN A 200 -51.24 -10.29 -4.08
C GLN A 200 -51.71 -11.74 -4.20
N GLU A 201 -52.17 -12.31 -3.10
CA GLU A 201 -52.96 -13.54 -3.13
C GLU A 201 -54.33 -13.20 -3.74
N LYS A 202 -54.74 -13.98 -4.73
CA LYS A 202 -56.06 -13.92 -5.37
C LYS A 202 -57.04 -14.76 -4.58
#